data_AF-X1U3E3-F1
#
_entry.id   AF-X1U3E3-F1
#
_cell.length_a   1.000
_cell.length_b   1.000
_cell.length_c   1.000
_cell.angle_alpha   90.00
_cell.angle_beta   90.00
_cell.angle_gamma   90.00
#
_symmetry.space_group_name_H-M   'P 1'
#
loop_
_entity.id
_entity.type
_entity.pdbx_description
1 polymer ?
#
loop_
_entity_poly.entity_id
_entity_poly.type
_entity_poly.pdbx_seq_one_letter_code
_entity_poly.pdbx_strand_id
1 'polypeptide(L)'
;MFGDWKQKWMKDCDSWMGRRLWGTFNRTGLFKGNIYPYVLTNTKFCAPYYGYERIKDFEALVKQGMIKKEEYENFYKDIVNLSQKDEYFYAITIYIYVGTPLRTDSTRIHPTY
;
A
#
# COMPACT_ATOMS: atom_id res chain seq x y z
N MET A 1 1.85 3.90 -7.73
CA MET A 1 2.23 4.96 -6.79
C MET A 1 2.46 4.32 -5.42
N PHE A 2 3.73 4.33 -4.94
CA PHE A 2 4.28 3.96 -3.61
C PHE A 2 3.91 2.62 -2.94
N GLY A 3 3.25 1.71 -3.67
CA GLY A 3 3.46 0.25 -3.56
C GLY A 3 4.38 -0.26 -4.66
N ASP A 4 5.15 0.64 -5.30
CA ASP A 4 5.72 0.45 -6.64
C ASP A 4 7.23 0.65 -6.70
N TRP A 5 7.89 0.92 -5.56
CA TRP A 5 9.35 0.94 -5.56
C TRP A 5 9.85 -0.50 -5.62
N LYS A 6 9.76 -1.06 -6.83
CA LYS A 6 10.33 -2.34 -7.22
C LYS A 6 11.84 -2.20 -7.05
N GLN A 7 12.38 -2.86 -6.02
CA GLN A 7 13.83 -2.96 -5.91
C GLN A 7 14.38 -3.71 -7.13
N LYS A 8 15.62 -3.45 -7.51
CA LYS A 8 16.22 -4.02 -8.74
C LYS A 8 16.12 -5.54 -8.84
N TRP A 9 16.02 -6.23 -7.71
CA TRP A 9 15.91 -7.69 -7.62
C TRP A 9 14.46 -8.23 -7.64
N MET A 10 13.45 -7.37 -7.53
CA MET A 10 12.04 -7.78 -7.50
C MET A 10 11.47 -7.94 -8.91
N LYS A 11 10.52 -8.87 -9.12
CA LYS A 11 9.79 -9.03 -10.40
C LYS A 11 8.49 -8.23 -10.44
N ASP A 12 7.76 -8.20 -9.32
CA ASP A 12 6.49 -7.49 -9.13
C ASP A 12 6.49 -6.81 -7.74
N CYS A 13 5.58 -5.86 -7.49
CA CYS A 13 5.50 -5.13 -6.22
C CYS A 13 4.03 -4.91 -5.79
N ASP A 14 3.74 -5.09 -4.50
CA ASP A 14 2.42 -4.88 -3.88
C ASP A 14 2.53 -3.90 -2.69
N SER A 15 1.58 -3.00 -2.54
CA SER A 15 1.46 -2.04 -1.42
C SER A 15 1.26 -2.69 -0.04
N TRP A 16 0.76 -3.93 0.03
CA TRP A 16 0.60 -4.71 1.27
C TRP A 16 1.81 -5.60 1.56
N MET A 17 2.76 -5.63 0.63
CA MET A 17 3.90 -6.53 0.64
C MET A 17 4.78 -6.31 1.86
N GLY A 18 5.05 -5.07 2.28
CA GLY A 18 5.87 -4.80 3.46
C GLY A 18 5.31 -5.43 4.75
N ARG A 19 3.99 -5.32 4.95
CA ARG A 19 3.31 -5.89 6.14
C ARG A 19 3.24 -7.41 6.09
N ARG A 20 2.89 -7.99 4.93
CA ARG A 20 2.73 -9.45 4.77
C ARG A 20 4.06 -10.19 4.68
N LEU A 21 5.06 -9.62 4.02
CA LEU A 21 6.34 -10.29 3.78
C LEU A 21 7.32 -10.19 4.94
N TRP A 22 7.14 -9.28 5.91
CA TRP A 22 8.05 -9.19 7.06
C TRP A 22 8.23 -10.51 7.79
N GLY A 23 7.11 -11.17 8.12
CA GLY A 23 7.13 -12.47 8.78
C GLY A 23 7.83 -13.52 7.91
N THR A 24 7.56 -13.53 6.61
CA THR A 24 8.14 -14.48 5.66
C THR A 24 9.64 -14.25 5.44
N PHE A 25 10.08 -13.01 5.25
CA PHE A 25 11.48 -12.66 5.01
C PHE A 25 12.35 -12.89 6.24
N ASN A 26 11.86 -12.56 7.44
CA ASN A 26 12.61 -12.82 8.67
C ASN A 26 12.64 -14.30 9.05
N ARG A 27 11.59 -15.08 8.71
CA ARG A 27 11.56 -16.52 9.02
C ARG A 27 12.48 -17.35 8.13
N THR A 28 12.66 -16.97 6.88
CA THR A 28 13.46 -17.77 5.92
C THR A 28 14.96 -17.67 6.16
N GLY A 29 15.44 -16.62 6.84
CA GLY A 29 16.88 -16.36 7.00
C GLY A 29 17.60 -16.03 5.68
N LEU A 30 16.85 -15.86 4.58
CA LEU A 30 17.39 -15.53 3.26
C LEU A 30 17.61 -14.04 3.07
N PHE A 31 17.01 -13.21 3.92
CA PHE A 31 17.06 -11.76 3.84
C PHE A 31 17.33 -11.17 5.22
N LYS A 32 18.03 -10.03 5.24
CA LYS A 32 18.18 -9.19 6.42
C LYS A 32 17.65 -7.80 6.10
N GLY A 33 16.69 -7.31 6.88
CA GLY A 33 16.07 -6.01 6.62
C GLY A 33 15.20 -5.53 7.76
N ASN A 34 14.57 -4.37 7.55
CA ASN A 34 13.67 -3.71 8.50
C ASN A 34 12.42 -3.19 7.77
N ILE A 35 11.27 -3.11 8.45
CA ILE A 35 10.11 -2.35 7.98
C ILE A 35 10.23 -0.90 8.44
N TYR A 36 9.96 0.02 7.52
CA TYR A 36 9.76 1.43 7.80
C TYR A 36 8.31 1.82 7.48
N PRO A 37 7.53 2.28 8.47
CA PRO A 37 6.23 2.85 8.21
C PRO A 37 6.39 4.31 7.71
N TYR A 38 5.63 4.66 6.69
CA TYR A 38 5.48 6.02 6.20
C TYR A 38 4.00 6.36 6.13
N VAL A 39 3.59 7.47 6.73
CA VAL A 39 2.19 7.90 6.70
C VAL A 39 2.06 9.03 5.70
N LEU A 40 1.31 8.78 4.62
CA LEU A 40 0.89 9.82 3.69
C LEU A 40 -0.39 10.45 4.24
N THR A 41 -0.37 11.75 4.46
CA THR A 41 -1.53 12.53 4.90
C THR A 41 -1.94 13.55 3.85
N ASN A 42 -3.23 13.77 3.67
CA ASN A 42 -3.79 14.86 2.88
C ASN A 42 -4.85 15.59 3.71
N THR A 43 -4.72 16.90 3.80
CA THR A 43 -5.67 17.79 4.50
C THR A 43 -6.56 18.56 3.53
N LYS A 44 -6.36 18.38 2.22
CA LYS A 44 -7.15 19.00 1.17
C LYS A 44 -7.75 17.94 0.27
N PHE A 45 -9.02 18.09 -0.06
CA PHE A 45 -9.74 17.20 -0.96
C PHE A 45 -9.84 17.82 -2.37
N CYS A 46 -8.73 17.76 -3.11
CA CYS A 46 -8.68 18.17 -4.52
C CYS A 46 -7.53 17.45 -5.26
N ALA A 47 -7.55 17.48 -6.59
CA ALA A 47 -6.39 17.05 -7.36
C ALA A 47 -5.18 17.96 -7.06
N PRO A 48 -3.94 17.44 -7.00
CA PRO A 48 -3.52 16.06 -7.28
C PRO A 48 -3.37 15.19 -6.02
N TYR A 49 -4.06 15.51 -4.92
CA TYR A 49 -3.87 14.81 -3.65
C TYR A 49 -4.36 13.36 -3.74
N TYR A 50 -3.60 12.45 -3.11
CA TYR A 50 -3.85 11.01 -3.20
C TYR A 50 -5.23 10.61 -2.64
N GLY A 51 -5.63 11.19 -1.50
CA GLY A 51 -6.93 10.94 -0.89
C GLY A 51 -8.11 11.33 -1.79
N TYR A 52 -7.93 12.35 -2.64
CA TYR A 52 -8.94 12.74 -3.62
C TYR A 52 -9.15 11.65 -4.68
N GLU A 53 -8.06 11.16 -5.27
CA GLU A 53 -8.10 10.09 -6.26
C GLU A 53 -8.63 8.76 -5.68
N ARG A 54 -8.23 8.42 -4.44
CA ARG A 54 -8.71 7.18 -3.78
C ARG A 54 -10.20 7.17 -3.54
N ILE A 55 -10.80 8.30 -3.21
CA ILE A 55 -12.25 8.40 -2.99
C ILE A 55 -13.00 8.26 -4.32
N LYS A 56 -12.43 8.72 -5.43
CA LYS A 56 -12.98 8.52 -6.77
C LYS A 56 -12.95 7.06 -7.23
N ASP A 57 -11.99 6.27 -6.77
CA ASP A 57 -11.94 4.82 -7.09
C ASP A 57 -13.19 4.06 -6.61
N PHE A 58 -13.90 4.55 -5.59
CA PHE A 58 -15.16 3.94 -5.13
C PHE A 58 -16.26 4.01 -6.19
N GLU A 59 -16.19 4.96 -7.12
CA GLU A 59 -17.10 5.01 -8.27
C GLU A 59 -16.96 3.74 -9.15
N ALA A 60 -15.77 3.16 -9.23
CA ALA A 60 -15.56 1.91 -9.94
C ALA A 60 -16.29 0.74 -9.25
N LEU A 61 -16.39 0.76 -7.91
CA LEU A 61 -17.13 -0.25 -7.14
C LEU A 61 -18.64 -0.15 -7.38
N VAL A 62 -19.17 1.07 -7.60
CA VAL A 62 -20.56 1.27 -8.05
C VAL A 62 -20.78 0.58 -9.40
N LYS A 63 -19.85 0.76 -10.34
CA LYS A 63 -19.94 0.16 -11.69
C LYS A 63 -19.93 -1.37 -11.65
N GLN A 64 -19.27 -1.96 -10.65
CA GLN A 64 -19.26 -3.41 -10.42
C GLN A 64 -20.47 -3.92 -9.61
N GLY A 65 -21.40 -3.05 -9.23
CA GLY A 65 -22.56 -3.40 -8.41
C GLY A 65 -22.21 -3.84 -6.98
N MET A 66 -20.99 -3.53 -6.51
CA MET A 66 -20.52 -3.89 -5.17
C MET A 66 -21.03 -2.93 -4.09
N ILE A 67 -21.32 -1.70 -4.47
CA ILE A 67 -21.93 -0.68 -3.62
C ILE A 67 -23.06 0.01 -4.39
N LYS A 68 -24.08 0.51 -3.70
CA LYS A 68 -25.15 1.26 -4.35
C LYS A 68 -24.64 2.64 -4.75
N LYS A 69 -25.15 3.16 -5.86
CA LYS A 69 -24.81 4.51 -6.33
C LYS A 69 -25.13 5.58 -5.29
N GLU A 70 -26.29 5.48 -4.66
CA GLU A 70 -26.74 6.42 -3.62
C GLU A 70 -25.80 6.42 -2.39
N GLU A 71 -25.31 5.25 -1.99
CA GLU A 71 -24.35 5.14 -0.88
C GLU A 71 -23.03 5.86 -1.21
N TYR A 72 -22.54 5.70 -2.44
CA TYR A 72 -21.37 6.43 -2.91
C TYR A 72 -21.61 7.95 -2.99
N GLU A 73 -22.75 8.39 -3.51
CA GLU A 73 -23.08 9.81 -3.63
C GLU A 73 -23.19 10.49 -2.26
N ASN A 74 -23.84 9.84 -1.30
CA ASN A 74 -23.93 10.32 0.08
C ASN A 74 -22.54 10.41 0.73
N PHE A 75 -21.74 9.35 0.61
CA PHE A 75 -20.35 9.36 1.09
C PHE A 75 -19.53 10.49 0.46
N TYR A 76 -19.60 10.67 -0.85
CA TYR A 76 -18.85 11.71 -1.54
C TYR A 76 -19.27 13.11 -1.08
N LYS A 77 -20.59 13.32 -0.90
CA LYS A 77 -21.13 14.59 -0.38
C LYS A 77 -20.61 14.88 1.02
N ASP A 78 -20.54 13.89 1.90
CA ASP A 78 -20.00 14.05 3.25
C ASP A 78 -18.52 14.46 3.24
N ILE A 79 -17.72 13.85 2.37
CA ILE A 79 -16.31 14.23 2.20
C ILE A 79 -16.17 15.68 1.72
N VAL A 80 -16.98 16.09 0.74
CA VAL A 80 -16.97 17.48 0.25
C VAL A 80 -17.36 18.45 1.37
N ASN A 81 -18.39 18.13 2.15
CA ASN A 81 -18.84 18.93 3.28
C ASN A 81 -17.72 19.08 4.34
N LEU A 82 -17.03 17.99 4.68
CA LEU A 82 -15.89 18.02 5.61
C LEU A 82 -14.76 18.89 5.06
N SER A 83 -14.47 18.78 3.76
CA SER A 83 -13.43 19.61 3.14
C SER A 83 -13.76 21.10 3.13
N GLN A 84 -15.03 21.48 3.02
CA GLN A 84 -15.46 22.88 3.07
C GLN A 84 -15.39 23.49 4.48
N LYS A 85 -15.36 22.64 5.51
CA LYS A 85 -15.26 23.03 6.93
C LYS A 85 -13.84 22.96 7.47
N ASP A 86 -12.84 22.69 6.61
CA ASP A 86 -11.47 22.38 7.03
C ASP A 86 -11.36 21.17 8.00
N GLU A 87 -12.33 20.26 7.93
CA GLU A 87 -12.42 19.04 8.76
C GLU A 87 -12.02 17.78 8.00
N TYR A 88 -11.66 17.91 6.72
CA TYR A 88 -11.18 16.78 5.92
C TYR A 88 -9.78 16.35 6.34
N PHE A 89 -9.63 15.05 6.60
CA PHE A 89 -8.34 14.43 6.82
C PHE A 89 -8.32 13.04 6.19
N TYR A 90 -7.32 12.80 5.35
CA TYR A 90 -7.02 11.50 4.80
C TYR A 90 -5.63 11.07 5.25
N ALA A 91 -5.52 9.80 5.67
CA ALA A 91 -4.23 9.19 5.98
C ALA A 91 -4.19 7.75 5.47
N ILE A 92 -3.06 7.37 4.90
CA ILE A 92 -2.73 5.99 4.59
C ILE A 92 -1.34 5.67 5.12
N THR A 93 -1.23 4.56 5.85
CA THR A 93 0.07 4.05 6.29
C THR A 93 0.60 3.09 5.25
N ILE A 94 1.78 3.39 4.74
CA ILE A 94 2.53 2.60 3.78
C ILE A 94 3.67 1.90 4.56
N TYR A 95 3.79 0.59 4.37
CA TYR A 95 4.85 -0.20 5.00
C TYR A 95 5.90 -0.56 3.97
N ILE A 96 7.12 -0.08 4.16
CA ILE A 96 8.23 -0.30 3.24
C ILE A 96 9.20 -1.28 3.87
N TYR A 97 9.40 -2.44 3.25
CA TYR A 97 10.48 -3.35 3.63
C TYR A 97 11.77 -2.95 2.91
N VAL A 98 12.82 -2.66 3.69
CA VAL A 98 14.16 -2.40 3.16
C VAL A 98 15.07 -3.49 3.69
N GLY A 99 15.54 -4.35 2.79
CA GLY A 99 16.44 -5.44 3.15
C GLY A 99 17.35 -5.86 2.01
N THR A 100 18.40 -6.59 2.37
CA THR A 100 19.35 -7.19 1.46
C THR A 100 19.24 -8.72 1.51
N PRO A 101 19.37 -9.42 0.37
CA PRO A 101 19.55 -10.86 0.37
C PRO A 101 20.82 -11.22 1.12
N LEU A 102 20.73 -12.19 2.02
CA LEU A 102 21.90 -12.85 2.58
C LEU A 102 22.38 -13.83 1.49
N ARG A 103 23.55 -13.59 0.92
CA ARG A 103 24.16 -14.56 -0.02
C ARG A 103 24.34 -15.87 0.73
N THR A 104 23.61 -16.91 0.33
CA THR A 104 24.01 -18.27 0.61
C THR A 104 25.25 -18.54 -0.22
N ASP A 105 26.39 -18.78 0.43
CA ASP A 105 27.53 -19.39 -0.24
C ASP A 105 27.04 -20.63 -0.99
N SER A 106 27.47 -20.76 -2.25
CA SER A 106 27.17 -21.86 -3.16
C SER A 106 27.78 -23.20 -2.73
N THR A 107 28.05 -23.42 -1.44
CA THR A 107 28.74 -24.58 -0.89
C THR A 107 27.84 -25.56 -0.14
N ARG A 108 26.53 -25.35 -0.07
CA ARG A 108 25.59 -26.38 0.42
C ARG A 108 24.77 -26.99 -0.70
N ILE A 109 25.46 -27.71 -1.57
CA ILE A 109 24.88 -28.85 -2.29
C ILE A 109 24.79 -29.97 -1.25
N HIS A 110 23.61 -30.19 -0.65
CA HIS A 110 23.37 -31.46 0.03
C HIS A 110 23.00 -32.49 -1.03
N PRO A 111 23.74 -33.61 -1.15
CA PRO A 111 23.41 -34.66 -2.08
C PRO A 111 22.10 -35.33 -1.67
N THR A 112 21.35 -35.69 -2.69
CA THR A 112 20.15 -36.52 -2.72
C THR A 112 20.11 -37.64 -1.69
N TYR A 113 18.92 -37.87 -1.12
CA TYR A 113 18.38 -39.20 -0.86
C TYR A 113 16.98 -39.28 -1.43
#